data_AF-A0AAV6XTI3-F1
#
_entry.id   AF-A0AAV6XTI3-F1
#
_cell.length_a   1.000
_cell.length_b   1.000
_cell.length_c   1.000
_cell.angle_alpha   90.00
_cell.angle_beta   90.00
_cell.angle_gamma   90.00
#
_symmetry.space_group_name_H-M   'P 1'
#
loop_
_entity.id
_entity.type
_entity.pdbx_description
1 polymer ?
#
loop_
_entity_poly.entity_id
_entity_poly.type
_entity_poly.pdbx_seq_one_letter_code
_entity_poly.pdbx_strand_id
1 'polypeptide(L)'
;MTTRGTFVALFIILVSIFLPSGKACTFYISNKCPCPIWPATAPNTGHPVIANGGFHLPPNKTRKVHAPGDWSGRIWARTGCNFDSTIHNPACETGDCDGKLECNGAIGLPPVTLVEVTLQYDNQKPSFTMLASSTATICRPRVQNKYGSPAKCKPSVYSRLFKDACPNYVSYAFETPLPLVACDSDEYVITFCPNRWGGDHTDI
;
A
#
# COMPACT_ATOMS: atom_id res chain seq x y z
N MET A 1 60.19 -40.41 -12.10
CA MET A 1 59.44 -40.70 -10.87
C MET A 1 58.56 -39.48 -10.55
N THR A 2 57.26 -39.61 -10.81
CA THR A 2 56.11 -38.83 -10.30
C THR A 2 56.06 -37.30 -10.43
N THR A 3 55.26 -36.87 -11.42
CA THR A 3 54.49 -35.62 -11.50
C THR A 3 53.24 -35.68 -10.60
N ARG A 4 52.93 -34.60 -9.86
CA ARG A 4 51.62 -34.25 -9.25
C ARG A 4 51.67 -32.73 -8.99
N GLY A 5 50.82 -31.83 -9.50
CA GLY A 5 49.46 -31.97 -10.02
C GLY A 5 48.48 -31.25 -9.08
N THR A 6 48.30 -29.94 -9.30
CA THR A 6 47.06 -29.14 -9.14
C THR A 6 46.13 -29.42 -7.94
N PHE A 7 46.10 -28.58 -6.89
CA PHE A 7 44.98 -28.54 -5.92
C PHE A 7 44.93 -27.23 -5.11
N VAL A 8 44.54 -26.08 -5.69
CA VAL A 8 43.82 -25.01 -4.95
C VAL A 8 43.01 -24.16 -5.96
N ALA A 9 42.02 -24.76 -6.60
CA ALA A 9 41.06 -24.03 -7.42
C ALA A 9 39.68 -24.68 -7.28
N LEU A 10 39.05 -24.53 -6.11
CA LEU A 10 37.63 -24.87 -5.92
C LEU A 10 37.09 -24.20 -4.63
N PHE A 11 36.98 -22.86 -4.64
CA PHE A 11 36.23 -22.09 -3.61
C PHE A 11 35.16 -21.23 -4.29
N ILE A 12 34.53 -21.78 -5.31
CA ILE A 12 33.38 -21.21 -6.02
C ILE A 12 32.37 -22.35 -6.11
N ILE A 13 31.07 -22.06 -5.90
CA ILE A 13 29.89 -22.97 -5.80
C ILE A 13 29.56 -23.26 -4.32
N LEU A 14 28.48 -22.84 -3.67
CA LEU A 14 27.15 -22.32 -4.05
C LEU A 14 26.72 -21.28 -2.99
N VAL A 15 26.75 -19.99 -3.30
CA VAL A 15 25.77 -19.09 -2.68
C VAL A 15 24.51 -19.28 -3.50
N SER A 16 23.55 -20.01 -2.92
CA SER A 16 22.23 -20.21 -3.47
C SER A 16 21.65 -18.86 -3.87
N ILE A 17 21.65 -18.57 -5.17
CA ILE A 17 20.84 -17.50 -5.72
C ILE A 17 19.40 -17.98 -5.53
N PHE A 18 18.81 -17.68 -4.39
CA PHE A 18 17.37 -17.56 -4.31
C PHE A 18 17.01 -16.38 -5.23
N LEU A 19 16.80 -16.66 -6.51
CA LEU A 19 15.93 -15.84 -7.33
C LEU A 19 14.51 -16.21 -6.91
N PRO A 20 13.80 -15.41 -6.10
CA PRO A 20 12.36 -15.46 -6.20
C PRO A 20 12.02 -14.97 -7.61
N SER A 21 11.84 -15.91 -8.54
CA SER A 21 11.20 -15.65 -9.84
C SER A 21 9.70 -15.45 -9.64
N GLY A 22 9.31 -14.55 -8.75
CA GLY A 22 7.97 -13.99 -8.73
C GLY A 22 7.91 -12.94 -9.81
N LYS A 23 6.88 -12.97 -10.67
CA LYS A 23 6.60 -11.83 -11.55
C LYS A 23 6.47 -10.58 -10.67
N ALA A 24 7.06 -9.47 -11.09
CA ALA A 24 7.02 -8.22 -10.34
C ALA A 24 5.96 -7.30 -10.94
N CYS A 25 5.15 -6.67 -10.10
CA CYS A 25 4.21 -5.64 -10.49
C CYS A 25 4.79 -4.25 -10.19
N THR A 26 4.38 -3.24 -10.95
CA THR A 26 4.83 -1.86 -10.80
C THR A 26 3.67 -0.94 -10.46
N PHE A 27 3.77 -0.25 -9.32
CA PHE A 27 2.87 0.85 -8.97
C PHE A 27 3.46 2.19 -9.40
N TYR A 28 2.66 2.99 -10.09
CA TYR A 28 2.92 4.38 -10.42
C TYR A 28 2.15 5.24 -9.43
N ILE A 29 2.84 5.71 -8.40
CA ILE A 29 2.25 6.56 -7.37
C ILE A 29 2.36 8.01 -7.82
N SER A 30 1.23 8.63 -8.15
CA SER A 30 1.13 9.98 -8.71
C SER A 30 0.52 10.96 -7.72
N ASN A 31 1.20 12.08 -7.48
CA ASN A 31 0.68 13.20 -6.72
C ASN A 31 0.13 14.27 -7.68
N LYS A 32 -1.19 14.45 -7.72
CA LYS A 32 -1.87 15.54 -8.43
C LYS A 32 -2.38 16.63 -7.47
N CYS A 33 -2.06 16.52 -6.18
CA CYS A 33 -2.40 17.52 -5.18
C CYS A 33 -1.55 18.80 -5.39
N PRO A 34 -2.04 19.97 -4.95
CA PRO A 34 -1.29 21.22 -5.02
C PRO A 34 -0.12 21.29 -4.01
N CYS A 35 -0.09 20.40 -3.03
CA CYS A 35 0.91 20.32 -1.97
C CYS A 35 1.72 19.01 -2.03
N PRO A 36 2.94 18.98 -1.47
CA PRO A 36 3.69 17.74 -1.35
C PRO A 36 2.96 16.76 -0.44
N ILE A 37 3.13 15.48 -0.75
CA ILE A 37 2.63 14.37 0.06
C ILE A 37 3.78 13.42 0.38
N TRP A 38 3.58 12.59 1.39
CA TRP A 38 4.53 11.54 1.74
C TRP A 38 3.86 10.17 1.69
N PRO A 39 3.80 9.52 0.51
CA PRO A 39 3.23 8.20 0.40
C PRO A 39 3.95 7.22 1.31
N ALA A 40 3.19 6.29 1.87
CA ALA A 40 3.67 5.26 2.78
C ALA A 40 3.00 3.92 2.48
N THR A 41 3.71 2.85 2.81
CA THR A 41 3.29 1.48 2.47
C THR A 41 3.50 0.54 3.66
N ALA A 42 2.53 -0.32 3.91
CA ALA A 42 2.58 -1.33 4.97
C ALA A 42 2.13 -2.68 4.41
N PRO A 43 3.02 -3.69 4.34
CA PRO A 43 2.64 -5.02 3.87
C PRO A 43 1.75 -5.73 4.88
N ASN A 44 0.99 -6.71 4.41
CA ASN A 44 0.38 -7.72 5.25
C ASN A 44 1.42 -8.79 5.66
N THR A 45 1.12 -9.55 6.71
CA THR A 45 2.01 -10.59 7.22
C THR A 45 2.41 -11.56 6.12
N GLY A 46 3.72 -11.79 5.97
CA GLY A 46 4.28 -12.68 4.93
C GLY A 46 4.77 -11.96 3.67
N HIS A 47 4.49 -10.65 3.50
CA HIS A 47 4.95 -9.87 2.36
C HIS A 47 6.09 -8.90 2.73
N PRO A 48 6.99 -8.57 1.77
CA PRO A 48 8.08 -7.62 2.02
C PRO A 48 7.59 -6.18 2.09
N VAL A 49 8.35 -5.34 2.79
CA VAL A 49 8.20 -3.88 2.76
C VAL A 49 8.66 -3.37 1.40
N ILE A 50 7.80 -2.62 0.71
CA ILE A 50 8.11 -1.97 -0.57
C ILE A 50 8.47 -0.50 -0.34
N ALA A 51 9.30 0.10 -1.20
CA ALA A 51 9.73 1.50 -1.11
C ALA A 51 10.18 1.96 0.30
N ASN A 52 10.84 1.09 1.06
CA ASN A 52 11.24 1.31 2.46
C ASN A 52 10.10 1.72 3.41
N GLY A 53 8.84 1.53 3.00
CA GLY A 53 7.68 1.91 3.77
C GLY A 53 7.24 3.36 3.61
N GLY A 54 7.99 4.23 2.92
CA GLY A 54 7.54 5.59 2.63
C GLY A 54 8.56 6.50 2.00
N PHE A 55 8.08 7.58 1.38
CA PHE A 55 8.92 8.56 0.68
C PHE A 55 8.25 9.91 0.51
N HIS A 56 9.01 10.94 0.15
CA HIS A 56 8.50 12.26 -0.24
C HIS A 56 8.13 12.30 -1.74
N LEU A 57 6.97 12.88 -2.07
CA LEU A 57 6.48 13.04 -3.43
C LEU A 57 5.96 14.47 -3.68
N PRO A 58 6.72 15.32 -4.42
CA PRO A 58 6.29 16.68 -4.74
C PRO A 58 5.01 16.76 -5.58
N PRO A 59 4.34 17.92 -5.64
CA PRO A 59 3.21 18.16 -6.54
C PRO A 59 3.53 17.80 -7.99
N ASN A 60 2.55 17.23 -8.69
CA ASN A 60 2.63 16.84 -10.11
C ASN A 60 3.79 15.89 -10.45
N LYS A 61 4.23 15.09 -9.47
CA LYS A 61 5.25 14.05 -9.67
C LYS A 61 4.67 12.67 -9.52
N THR A 62 5.28 11.72 -10.22
CA THR A 62 4.95 10.31 -10.17
C THR A 62 6.22 9.52 -9.82
N ARG A 63 6.11 8.56 -8.92
CA ARG A 63 7.20 7.64 -8.56
C ARG A 63 6.78 6.19 -8.82
N LYS A 64 7.69 5.42 -9.44
CA LYS A 64 7.52 3.98 -9.61
C LYS A 64 7.92 3.24 -8.32
N VAL A 65 7.13 2.25 -7.94
CA VAL A 65 7.37 1.36 -6.81
C VAL A 65 7.16 -0.08 -7.28
N HIS A 66 8.17 -0.92 -7.13
CA HIS A 66 8.09 -2.33 -7.48
C HIS A 66 7.58 -3.16 -6.29
N ALA A 67 6.75 -4.15 -6.59
CA ALA A 67 6.23 -5.11 -5.62
C ALA A 67 6.24 -6.53 -6.21
N PRO A 68 6.35 -7.58 -5.37
CA PRO A 68 6.08 -8.95 -5.80
C PRO A 68 4.68 -9.09 -6.39
N GLY A 69 4.48 -9.95 -7.39
CA GLY A 69 3.20 -10.11 -8.09
C GLY A 69 2.08 -10.77 -7.26
N ASP A 70 2.41 -11.27 -6.08
CA ASP A 70 1.49 -11.78 -5.07
C ASP A 70 1.40 -10.86 -3.85
N TRP A 71 1.92 -9.62 -3.94
CA TRP A 71 2.01 -8.73 -2.79
C TRP A 71 0.64 -8.31 -2.24
N SER A 72 0.47 -8.38 -0.93
CA SER A 72 -0.70 -7.83 -0.24
C SER A 72 -0.28 -6.80 0.80
N GLY A 73 -0.96 -5.65 0.81
CA GLY A 73 -0.64 -4.56 1.72
C GLY A 73 -1.52 -3.32 1.56
N ARG A 74 -1.06 -2.24 2.17
CA ARG A 74 -1.73 -0.94 2.22
C ARG A 74 -0.81 0.15 1.70
N ILE A 75 -1.39 1.10 0.98
CA ILE A 75 -0.73 2.30 0.48
C ILE A 75 -1.57 3.51 0.89
N TRP A 76 -0.95 4.55 1.45
CA TRP A 76 -1.63 5.81 1.81
C TRP A 76 -0.73 7.01 1.58
N ALA A 77 -1.32 8.21 1.60
CA ALA A 77 -0.59 9.47 1.61
C ALA A 77 -0.63 10.11 2.99
N ARG A 78 0.49 10.70 3.40
CA ARG A 78 0.62 11.55 4.58
C ARG A 78 0.72 13.02 4.16
N THR A 79 0.22 13.93 4.99
CA THR A 79 0.24 15.38 4.74
C THR A 79 0.80 16.15 5.94
N GLY A 80 1.29 17.36 5.68
CA GLY A 80 1.80 18.26 6.72
C GLY A 80 3.03 17.70 7.45
N CYS A 81 3.90 16.96 6.73
CA CYS A 81 5.04 16.31 7.36
C CYS A 81 6.25 17.23 7.49
N ASN A 82 6.90 17.17 8.64
CA ASN A 82 8.22 17.76 8.89
C ASN A 82 9.13 16.76 9.59
N PHE A 83 10.15 16.29 8.88
CA PHE A 83 11.13 15.32 9.40
C PHE A 83 12.44 15.97 9.85
N ASP A 84 12.57 17.30 9.77
CA ASP A 84 13.80 18.02 10.13
C ASP A 84 13.80 18.49 11.61
N SER A 85 12.65 18.42 12.28
CA SER A 85 12.49 18.77 13.70
C SER A 85 13.20 17.78 14.61
N THR A 86 13.81 18.22 15.71
CA THR A 86 14.36 17.32 16.74
C THR A 86 13.29 16.52 17.50
N ILE A 87 12.03 16.96 17.42
CA ILE A 87 10.86 16.25 17.94
C ILE A 87 10.07 15.72 16.75
N HIS A 88 10.07 14.40 16.58
CA HIS A 88 9.50 13.74 15.40
C HIS A 88 8.11 13.12 15.64
N ASN A 89 7.46 13.27 16.80
CA ASN A 89 6.25 12.50 17.09
C ASN A 89 5.04 13.38 17.50
N PRO A 90 4.02 13.56 16.63
CA PRO A 90 3.95 13.10 15.23
C PRO A 90 4.79 13.99 14.30
N ALA A 91 5.36 13.42 13.24
CA ALA A 91 6.07 14.19 12.21
C ALA A 91 5.11 14.70 11.14
N CYS A 92 3.98 14.02 10.93
CA CYS A 92 2.92 14.37 10.00
C CYS A 92 1.60 14.68 10.71
N GLU A 93 0.82 15.62 10.16
CA GLU A 93 -0.53 15.93 10.65
C GLU A 93 -1.53 14.79 10.41
N THR A 94 -1.38 14.07 9.29
CA THR A 94 -2.24 12.94 8.93
C THR A 94 -1.43 11.72 8.50
N GLY A 95 -1.91 10.52 8.84
CA GLY A 95 -1.31 9.25 8.41
C GLY A 95 0.09 8.97 8.95
N ASP A 96 0.54 9.68 10.00
CA ASP A 96 1.87 9.52 10.58
C ASP A 96 2.17 8.08 10.99
N CYS A 97 3.42 7.64 10.84
CA CYS A 97 3.86 6.28 11.13
C CYS A 97 5.02 6.28 12.13
N ASP A 98 4.77 6.85 13.32
CA ASP A 98 5.73 6.96 14.43
C ASP A 98 6.90 7.90 14.10
N GLY A 99 6.58 9.02 13.45
CA GLY A 99 7.53 10.09 13.18
C GLY A 99 8.57 9.83 12.09
N LYS A 100 8.47 8.69 11.39
CA LYS A 100 9.49 8.24 10.43
C LYS A 100 9.10 8.57 9.01
N LEU A 101 10.06 9.05 8.21
CA LEU A 101 9.87 9.15 6.76
C LEU A 101 9.66 7.76 6.15
N GLU A 102 10.51 6.82 6.49
CA GLU A 102 10.44 5.41 6.08
C GLU A 102 9.71 4.61 7.16
N CYS A 103 8.44 4.29 6.93
CA CYS A 103 7.62 3.62 7.94
C CYS A 103 8.08 2.19 8.25
N ASN A 104 8.92 1.56 7.41
CA ASN A 104 9.42 0.19 7.59
C ASN A 104 8.31 -0.83 7.88
N GLY A 105 7.15 -0.65 7.25
CA GLY A 105 5.98 -1.52 7.42
C GLY A 105 5.04 -1.15 8.58
N ALA A 106 5.35 -0.12 9.37
CA ALA A 106 4.42 0.43 10.35
C ALA A 106 3.19 1.04 9.65
N ILE A 107 2.01 0.81 10.21
CA ILE A 107 0.74 1.30 9.67
C ILE A 107 0.51 2.73 10.17
N GLY A 108 0.11 3.62 9.27
CA GLY A 108 -0.20 5.01 9.62
C GLY A 108 -1.36 5.16 10.62
N LEU A 109 -1.30 6.22 11.43
CA LEU A 109 -2.31 6.57 12.40
C LEU A 109 -3.50 7.31 11.73
N PRO A 110 -4.75 6.99 12.12
CA PRO A 110 -5.93 7.80 11.80
C PRO A 110 -5.80 9.32 12.07
N PRO A 111 -6.44 10.20 11.27
CA PRO A 111 -7.22 9.94 10.07
C PRO A 111 -6.35 9.63 8.84
N VAL A 112 -6.75 8.65 8.02
CA VAL A 112 -6.00 8.26 6.81
C VAL A 112 -6.94 7.64 5.76
N THR A 113 -6.77 8.05 4.49
CA THR A 113 -7.36 7.33 3.34
C THR A 113 -6.38 6.25 2.92
N LEU A 114 -6.82 4.99 2.94
CA LEU A 114 -6.00 3.83 2.60
C LEU A 114 -6.48 3.23 1.28
N VAL A 115 -5.51 2.80 0.47
CA VAL A 115 -5.74 1.85 -0.62
C VAL A 115 -5.21 0.52 -0.13
N GLU A 116 -6.09 -0.43 0.12
CA GLU A 116 -5.70 -1.82 0.36
C GLU A 116 -5.59 -2.53 -0.99
N VAL A 117 -4.50 -3.26 -1.15
CA VAL A 117 -4.13 -3.91 -2.39
C VAL A 117 -3.79 -5.35 -2.08
N THR A 118 -4.37 -6.27 -2.83
CA THR A 118 -3.95 -7.67 -2.86
C THR A 118 -3.71 -8.04 -4.30
N LEU A 119 -2.45 -8.30 -4.64
CA LEU A 119 -2.05 -8.85 -5.93
C LEU A 119 -2.14 -10.38 -5.80
N GLN A 120 -2.73 -11.04 -6.79
CA GLN A 120 -2.70 -12.49 -6.88
C GLN A 120 -1.96 -12.85 -8.15
N TYR A 121 -0.98 -13.74 -8.03
CA TYR A 121 -0.32 -14.34 -9.17
C TYR A 121 -0.98 -15.69 -9.46
N ASP A 122 -1.91 -15.73 -10.42
CA ASP A 122 -2.39 -17.00 -10.98
C ASP A 122 -1.72 -17.20 -12.35
N ASN A 123 -1.24 -18.42 -12.61
CA ASN A 123 -0.77 -18.82 -13.94
C ASN A 123 -1.92 -18.81 -14.98
N GLN A 124 -3.15 -18.49 -14.58
CA GLN A 124 -4.31 -18.33 -15.46
C GLN A 124 -4.97 -16.93 -15.45
N LYS A 125 -4.69 -16.03 -14.48
CA LYS A 125 -5.14 -14.60 -14.44
C LYS A 125 -4.76 -13.91 -13.12
N PRO A 126 -3.94 -12.85 -13.08
CA PRO A 126 -3.73 -12.12 -11.85
C PRO A 126 -4.98 -11.29 -11.52
N SER A 127 -5.60 -11.54 -10.36
CA SER A 127 -6.80 -10.82 -9.91
C SER A 127 -6.45 -9.90 -8.74
N PHE A 128 -6.91 -8.66 -8.84
CA PHE A 128 -6.58 -7.61 -7.90
C PHE A 128 -7.84 -7.22 -7.16
N THR A 129 -7.67 -6.80 -5.91
CA THR A 129 -8.77 -6.32 -5.09
C THR A 129 -8.31 -5.00 -4.49
N MET A 130 -8.67 -3.89 -5.12
CA MET A 130 -8.46 -2.56 -4.54
C MET A 130 -9.65 -2.22 -3.65
N LEU A 131 -9.37 -1.97 -2.37
CA LEU A 131 -10.33 -1.42 -1.43
C LEU A 131 -9.84 -0.04 -1.03
N ALA A 132 -10.51 1.00 -1.52
CA ALA A 132 -10.22 2.36 -1.10
C ALA A 132 -11.13 2.71 0.09
N SER A 133 -10.54 2.92 1.27
CA SER A 133 -11.24 3.30 2.51
C SER A 133 -11.02 4.79 2.75
N SER A 134 -12.08 5.60 2.64
CA SER A 134 -12.03 7.07 2.79
C SER A 134 -11.94 7.53 4.24
N THR A 135 -12.16 6.62 5.18
CA THR A 135 -12.02 6.90 6.60
C THR A 135 -10.97 6.00 7.20
N ALA A 136 -10.16 6.60 8.06
CA ALA A 136 -9.46 5.86 9.07
C ALA A 136 -10.37 4.82 9.69
N THR A 137 -9.79 3.66 9.95
CA THR A 137 -10.32 2.65 10.83
C THR A 137 -10.64 3.28 12.20
N ILE A 138 -11.79 3.95 12.34
CA ILE A 138 -12.52 4.09 13.61
C ILE A 138 -13.07 2.69 13.87
N CYS A 139 -12.16 1.77 14.17
CA CYS A 139 -12.34 0.48 14.82
C CYS A 139 -11.01 -0.29 14.83
N ARG A 140 -9.92 0.35 15.31
CA ARG A 140 -9.01 -0.43 16.16
C ARG A 140 -9.26 -0.08 17.61
N PRO A 141 -10.28 -0.72 18.18
CA PRO A 141 -10.06 -1.36 19.44
C PRO A 141 -10.13 -2.86 19.17
N ARG A 142 -9.16 -3.59 19.72
CA ARG A 142 -9.31 -5.02 19.98
C ARG A 142 -10.44 -5.17 21.02
N VAL A 143 -11.69 -4.88 20.65
CA VAL A 143 -12.88 -5.32 21.38
C VAL A 143 -13.29 -6.59 20.68
N GLN A 144 -12.73 -7.70 21.17
CA GLN A 144 -13.32 -8.99 20.93
C GLN A 144 -14.83 -8.88 21.21
N ASN A 145 -15.64 -9.10 20.17
CA ASN A 145 -16.96 -9.74 20.21
C ASN A 145 -18.25 -8.90 20.12
N LYS A 146 -18.26 -7.56 20.24
CA LYS A 146 -19.54 -6.80 20.20
C LYS A 146 -20.02 -6.36 18.81
N TYR A 147 -19.11 -5.99 17.90
CA TYR A 147 -19.46 -5.49 16.56
C TYR A 147 -18.79 -6.29 15.42
N GLY A 148 -18.32 -7.50 15.69
CA GLY A 148 -17.60 -8.34 14.73
C GLY A 148 -18.49 -9.02 13.67
N SER A 149 -19.72 -8.57 13.45
CA SER A 149 -20.59 -9.14 12.42
C SER A 149 -21.41 -8.05 11.70
N PRO A 150 -21.80 -8.27 10.43
CA PRO A 150 -22.65 -7.34 9.68
C PRO A 150 -23.97 -7.03 10.37
N ALA A 151 -24.55 -8.02 11.06
CA ALA A 151 -25.80 -7.86 11.80
C ALA A 151 -25.69 -6.87 12.97
N LYS A 152 -24.51 -6.77 13.58
CA LYS A 152 -24.24 -5.93 14.76
C LYS A 152 -23.61 -4.59 14.38
N CYS A 153 -22.84 -4.54 13.30
CA CYS A 153 -22.16 -3.33 12.81
C CYS A 153 -22.91 -2.78 11.58
N LYS A 154 -23.94 -1.97 11.85
CA LYS A 154 -24.78 -1.34 10.82
C LYS A 154 -24.21 0.02 10.40
N PRO A 155 -24.54 0.51 9.19
CA PRO A 155 -24.16 1.85 8.74
C PRO A 155 -24.60 2.95 9.70
N SER A 156 -23.67 3.84 10.05
CA SER A 156 -23.94 5.02 10.87
C SER A 156 -24.30 6.24 10.00
N VAL A 157 -24.61 7.37 10.64
CA VAL A 157 -24.77 8.66 9.93
C VAL A 157 -23.44 9.07 9.28
N TYR A 158 -22.31 8.83 9.95
CA TYR A 158 -20.99 9.12 9.41
C TYR A 158 -20.67 8.29 8.17
N SER A 159 -20.88 6.97 8.21
CA SER A 159 -20.57 6.11 7.05
C SER A 159 -21.40 6.50 5.83
N ARG A 160 -22.67 6.88 6.02
CA ARG A 160 -23.52 7.40 4.94
C ARG A 160 -22.98 8.69 4.34
N LEU A 161 -22.56 9.64 5.18
CA LEU A 161 -21.95 10.89 4.70
C LEU A 161 -20.72 10.64 3.83
N PHE A 162 -19.84 9.70 4.24
CA PHE A 162 -18.68 9.33 3.43
C PHE A 162 -19.06 8.60 2.14
N LYS A 163 -20.10 7.76 2.18
CA LYS A 163 -20.58 7.05 1.00
C LYS A 163 -21.23 7.98 -0.03
N ASP A 164 -21.99 8.96 0.44
CA ASP A 164 -22.62 9.98 -0.42
C ASP A 164 -21.55 10.82 -1.14
N ALA A 165 -20.47 11.16 -0.44
CA ALA A 165 -19.34 11.88 -1.03
C ALA A 165 -18.49 11.00 -1.98
N CYS A 166 -18.36 9.70 -1.68
CA CYS A 166 -17.47 8.77 -2.38
C CYS A 166 -18.15 7.40 -2.61
N PRO A 167 -19.06 7.27 -3.61
CA PRO A 167 -19.86 6.06 -3.80
C PRO A 167 -19.05 4.80 -4.13
N ASN A 168 -17.84 4.96 -4.65
CA ASN A 168 -16.96 3.85 -5.05
C ASN A 168 -15.97 3.43 -3.94
N TYR A 169 -16.10 3.99 -2.73
CA TYR A 169 -15.21 3.74 -1.60
C TYR A 169 -15.95 2.99 -0.51
N VAL A 170 -15.21 2.22 0.28
CA VAL A 170 -15.75 1.56 1.47
C VAL A 170 -15.87 2.59 2.59
N SER A 171 -17.08 2.69 3.14
CA SER A 171 -17.40 3.66 4.20
C SER A 171 -17.50 3.03 5.59
N TYR A 172 -17.66 1.70 5.68
CA TYR A 172 -17.69 0.95 6.94
C TYR A 172 -17.26 -0.52 6.76
N ALA A 173 -16.93 -1.19 7.87
CA ALA A 173 -16.23 -2.48 7.86
C ALA A 173 -16.98 -3.68 7.23
N PHE A 174 -18.32 -3.64 7.15
CA PHE A 174 -19.14 -4.73 6.60
C PHE A 174 -20.00 -4.27 5.43
N GLU A 175 -19.48 -3.33 4.64
CA GLU A 175 -20.14 -2.84 3.43
C GLU A 175 -20.25 -3.94 2.39
N THR A 176 -21.45 -4.12 1.84
CA THR A 176 -21.73 -5.12 0.81
C THR A 176 -22.62 -4.52 -0.30
N PRO A 177 -22.29 -4.75 -1.58
CA PRO A 177 -21.07 -5.38 -2.08
C PRO A 177 -19.84 -4.47 -1.86
N LEU A 178 -18.67 -5.08 -1.67
CA LEU A 178 -17.42 -4.33 -1.65
C LEU A 178 -17.15 -3.81 -3.08
N PRO A 179 -16.67 -2.56 -3.26
CA PRO A 179 -16.29 -2.01 -4.55
C PRO A 179 -14.96 -2.61 -5.01
N LEU A 180 -14.96 -3.92 -5.24
CA LEU A 180 -13.78 -4.65 -5.68
C LEU A 180 -13.63 -4.51 -7.18
N VAL A 181 -12.48 -4.02 -7.60
CA VAL A 181 -12.10 -3.94 -9.00
C VAL A 181 -10.99 -4.95 -9.26
N ALA A 182 -11.27 -5.93 -10.11
CA ALA A 182 -10.29 -6.89 -10.62
C ALA A 182 -9.86 -6.51 -12.03
N CYS A 183 -8.58 -6.20 -12.21
CA CYS A 183 -7.97 -5.83 -13.50
C CYS A 183 -6.67 -6.59 -13.72
N ASP A 184 -6.49 -7.20 -14.89
CA ASP A 184 -5.26 -7.89 -15.30
C ASP A 184 -4.23 -6.86 -15.81
N SER A 185 -3.16 -6.62 -15.03
CA SER A 185 -2.08 -5.73 -15.43
C SER A 185 -0.80 -6.02 -14.63
N ASP A 186 0.36 -5.78 -15.24
CA ASP A 186 1.65 -5.74 -14.53
C ASP A 186 1.94 -4.33 -13.97
N GLU A 187 1.12 -3.34 -14.36
CA GLU A 187 1.27 -1.93 -14.02
C GLU A 187 -0.02 -1.32 -13.46
N TYR A 188 0.09 -0.58 -12.37
CA TYR A 188 -1.02 0.07 -11.69
C TYR A 188 -0.73 1.53 -11.42
N VAL A 189 -1.71 2.42 -11.59
CA VAL A 189 -1.57 3.84 -11.26
C VAL A 189 -2.40 4.16 -10.02
N ILE A 190 -1.74 4.68 -8.98
CA ILE A 190 -2.39 5.20 -7.77
C ILE A 190 -2.25 6.71 -7.79
N THR A 191 -3.37 7.42 -7.98
CA THR A 191 -3.39 8.87 -8.07
C THR A 191 -3.96 9.48 -6.79
N PHE A 192 -3.18 10.34 -6.15
CA PHE A 192 -3.65 11.20 -5.07
C PHE A 192 -4.14 12.53 -5.62
N CYS A 193 -5.31 12.99 -5.15
CA CYS A 193 -6.06 14.14 -5.66
C CYS A 193 -6.39 14.05 -7.17
N PRO A 194 -7.10 13.01 -7.64
CA PRO A 194 -7.46 12.92 -9.05
C PRO A 194 -8.42 14.04 -9.45
N ASN A 195 -8.30 14.52 -10.69
CA ASN A 195 -9.16 15.58 -11.25
C ASN A 195 -10.64 15.17 -11.38
N ARG A 196 -10.92 13.86 -11.41
CA ARG A 196 -12.27 13.26 -11.43
C ARG A 196 -12.27 11.99 -10.60
N TRP A 197 -13.29 11.81 -9.77
CA TRP A 197 -13.52 10.57 -9.03
C TRP A 197 -14.48 9.70 -9.85
N GLY A 198 -14.00 8.57 -10.38
CA GLY A 198 -14.84 7.61 -11.13
C GLY A 198 -15.11 7.94 -12.60
N GLY A 199 -14.15 8.54 -13.32
CA GLY A 199 -14.20 8.72 -14.78
C GLY A 199 -13.20 7.81 -15.51
N ASP A 200 -13.49 7.52 -16.78
CA ASP A 200 -12.71 6.63 -17.66
C ASP A 200 -11.21 6.98 -17.67
N HIS A 201 -10.37 5.94 -17.61
CA HIS A 201 -8.92 6.03 -17.48
C HIS A 201 -8.28 6.38 -18.84
N THR A 202 -8.32 7.65 -19.22
CA THR A 202 -7.53 8.18 -20.33
C THR A 202 -6.72 9.37 -19.86
N ASP A 203 -5.62 9.14 -19.15
CA ASP A 203 -4.55 10.12 -18.95
C ASP A 203 -3.27 9.34 -18.59
N ILE A 204 -2.61 8.80 -19.64
CA ILE A 204 -1.21 8.34 -19.63
C ILE A 204 -0.36 9.47 -20.22
#